data_AF-A0A1S9PH31-F1
#
_entry.id   AF-A0A1S9PH31-F1
#
_cell.length_a   1.000
_cell.length_b   1.000
_cell.length_c   1.000
_cell.angle_alpha   90.00
_cell.angle_beta   90.00
_cell.angle_gamma   90.00
#
_symmetry.space_group_name_H-M   'P 1'
#
loop_
_entity.id
_entity.type
_entity.pdbx_description
1 polymer ?
#
loop_
_entity_poly.entity_id
_entity_poly.type
_entity_poly.pdbx_seq_one_letter_code
_entity_poly.pdbx_strand_id
1 'polypeptide(L)'
;MARHFIIFVLIIFSINGYAQDPYRANRAQWLAQAQQLTPKFNETLKRPVNTVVLVKDAGAFQGWKAQPTDSLTAFYSGSFQKKKQVVLDFGEHITGYVSFSLKLLRGSSDAPTRFKLTFGEVPAELATPFDPYKGGLSRAWLQDEVVTVMDIPETVSIARRLSFRYVKIELMGSSQYFDFAVSDIQCKAVSSVSTKPAPLQASAASDIRAIDSVGLTTLKECMQTVYEDGPKRDRRLWIGDLYLESLANSYSFKNFDLTKRCLYLLAGLSGEKGFLIGTVFEKPEPHPQENQYLMDYAFLYNAALKEYLAATNDTETANDLWPVAKRQLDIIRNYLLPTGMMDYPRANKEWWLFFDWKDGLDREAALQGIAIYTLKQTYDLAKALHKEGELNDVPALIKKMSTAARKNLYDAKTGLVYSGSSKQVSYASQIWLTLSGALSKKESQQALLNVAKQKDALYPGGPYLYHYYVQALISAGLNAEAKATVTNYWGGMVKKGADTFWEVYDPKNEYLSPYGFFPVNSYCHAWSCTPVYFIRKYPEVFQE
;
A
#
# COMPACT_ATOMS: atom_id res chain seq x y z
N MET A 1 -44.83 -5.13 -68.65
CA MET A 1 -44.08 -3.89 -68.33
C MET A 1 -44.24 -3.60 -66.85
N ALA A 2 -43.18 -3.08 -66.22
CA ALA A 2 -43.05 -2.68 -64.81
C ALA A 2 -42.95 -3.80 -63.74
N ARG A 3 -41.70 -4.22 -63.50
CA ARG A 3 -41.23 -4.91 -62.28
C ARG A 3 -41.50 -4.04 -61.05
N HIS A 4 -42.07 -4.61 -59.99
CA HIS A 4 -42.01 -4.06 -58.64
C HIS A 4 -41.33 -5.08 -57.73
N PHE A 5 -40.06 -4.83 -57.43
CA PHE A 5 -39.29 -5.56 -56.42
C PHE A 5 -39.71 -5.04 -55.04
N ILE A 6 -40.38 -5.86 -54.24
CA ILE A 6 -40.62 -5.57 -52.83
C ILE A 6 -39.39 -6.07 -52.07
N ILE A 7 -38.52 -5.14 -51.67
CA ILE A 7 -37.39 -5.42 -50.78
C ILE A 7 -37.95 -5.46 -49.35
N PHE A 8 -38.02 -6.65 -48.76
CA PHE A 8 -38.20 -6.81 -47.32
C PHE A 8 -36.89 -6.43 -46.62
N VAL A 9 -36.83 -5.22 -46.06
CA VAL A 9 -35.76 -4.84 -45.14
C VAL A 9 -36.10 -5.47 -43.78
N LEU A 10 -35.45 -6.59 -43.48
CA LEU A 10 -35.39 -7.15 -42.13
C LEU A 10 -34.55 -6.20 -41.27
N ILE A 11 -35.22 -5.32 -40.53
CA ILE A 11 -34.60 -4.55 -39.45
C ILE A 11 -34.29 -5.54 -38.33
N ILE A 12 -33.05 -6.04 -38.30
CA ILE A 12 -32.51 -6.74 -37.15
C ILE A 12 -32.34 -5.68 -36.06
N PHE A 13 -33.33 -5.59 -35.16
CA PHE A 13 -33.14 -4.92 -33.88
C PHE A 13 -32.03 -5.67 -33.15
N SER A 14 -30.81 -5.14 -33.26
CA SER A 14 -29.72 -5.48 -32.36
C SER A 14 -30.12 -4.92 -31.01
N ILE A 15 -30.80 -5.73 -30.20
CA ILE A 15 -30.98 -5.44 -28.77
C ILE A 15 -29.58 -5.54 -28.17
N ASN A 16 -28.83 -4.45 -28.22
CA ASN A 16 -27.72 -4.24 -27.31
C ASN A 16 -28.33 -4.20 -25.91
N GLY A 17 -28.47 -5.38 -25.30
CA GLY A 17 -28.75 -5.49 -23.89
C GLY A 17 -27.57 -4.86 -23.15
N TYR A 18 -27.66 -3.56 -22.89
CA TYR A 18 -26.80 -2.92 -21.91
C TYR A 18 -26.95 -3.74 -20.63
N ALA A 19 -25.89 -4.43 -20.23
CA ALA A 19 -25.86 -5.16 -18.98
C ALA A 19 -26.26 -4.16 -17.88
N GLN A 20 -27.40 -4.38 -17.24
CA GLN A 20 -27.88 -3.48 -16.20
C GLN A 20 -26.86 -3.50 -15.04
N ASP A 21 -26.45 -2.32 -14.60
CA ASP A 21 -25.58 -2.16 -13.44
C ASP A 21 -26.23 -2.82 -12.21
N PRO A 22 -25.65 -3.91 -11.67
CA PRO A 22 -26.29 -4.72 -10.64
C PRO A 22 -26.45 -3.96 -9.32
N TYR A 23 -25.74 -2.85 -9.13
CA TYR A 23 -25.74 -2.07 -7.89
C TYR A 23 -26.35 -0.69 -8.03
N ARG A 24 -27.00 -0.38 -9.15
CA ARG A 24 -27.57 0.95 -9.42
C ARG A 24 -28.42 1.49 -8.27
N ALA A 25 -29.19 0.62 -7.61
CA ALA A 25 -30.04 0.99 -6.48
C ALA A 25 -29.27 1.17 -5.15
N ASN A 26 -28.11 0.54 -4.98
CA ASN A 26 -27.35 0.51 -3.72
C ASN A 26 -26.24 1.57 -3.66
N ARG A 27 -25.66 1.97 -4.80
CA ARG A 27 -24.47 2.84 -4.85
C ARG A 27 -24.62 4.13 -4.04
N ALA A 28 -25.74 4.84 -4.21
CA ALA A 28 -25.97 6.11 -3.50
C ALA A 28 -25.99 5.92 -1.98
N GLN A 29 -26.61 4.83 -1.49
CA GLN A 29 -26.61 4.47 -0.08
C GLN A 29 -25.20 4.12 0.40
N TRP A 30 -24.46 3.29 -0.32
CA TRP A 30 -23.09 2.90 0.06
C TRP A 30 -22.13 4.09 0.11
N LEU A 31 -22.22 5.02 -0.85
CA LEU A 31 -21.43 6.24 -0.83
C LEU A 31 -21.84 7.17 0.32
N ALA A 32 -23.12 7.25 0.66
CA ALA A 32 -23.58 7.99 1.84
C ALA A 32 -23.07 7.37 3.15
N GLN A 33 -23.09 6.03 3.28
CA GLN A 33 -22.51 5.30 4.41
C GLN A 33 -21.01 5.57 4.53
N ALA A 34 -20.27 5.45 3.42
CA ALA A 34 -18.86 5.82 3.38
C ALA A 34 -18.68 7.26 3.89
N GLN A 35 -19.40 8.23 3.33
CA GLN A 35 -19.30 9.65 3.68
C GLN A 35 -19.57 9.93 5.16
N GLN A 36 -20.55 9.29 5.78
CA GLN A 36 -20.84 9.43 7.22
C GLN A 36 -19.68 8.93 8.09
N LEU A 37 -18.95 7.92 7.63
CA LEU A 37 -17.78 7.34 8.31
C LEU A 37 -16.47 8.10 8.03
N THR A 38 -16.51 9.29 7.39
CA THR A 38 -15.29 10.10 7.19
C THR A 38 -14.68 10.45 8.55
N PRO A 39 -13.47 10.00 8.89
CA PRO A 39 -12.88 10.29 10.18
C PRO A 39 -12.49 11.77 10.27
N LYS A 40 -12.52 12.32 11.49
CA LYS A 40 -11.85 13.58 11.80
C LYS A 40 -10.38 13.31 12.08
N PHE A 41 -9.50 14.18 11.62
CA PHE A 41 -8.08 14.06 11.92
C PHE A 41 -7.79 14.42 13.39
N ASN A 42 -6.90 13.63 13.99
CA ASN A 42 -6.17 14.03 15.17
C ASN A 42 -4.99 14.87 14.70
N GLU A 43 -4.85 16.07 15.29
CA GLU A 43 -3.81 17.02 14.92
C GLU A 43 -2.76 17.11 16.03
N THR A 44 -1.48 17.00 15.67
CA THR A 44 -0.37 17.23 16.62
C THR A 44 0.64 18.20 16.03
N LEU A 45 1.18 19.07 16.86
CA LEU A 45 2.16 20.05 16.43
C LEU A 45 3.57 19.50 16.61
N LYS A 46 4.32 19.42 15.52
CA LYS A 46 5.69 18.88 15.48
C LYS A 46 6.68 19.97 15.08
N ARG A 47 7.88 19.94 15.67
CA ARG A 47 8.98 20.87 15.39
C ARG A 47 10.25 20.08 15.08
N PRO A 48 11.20 20.65 14.32
CA PRO A 48 12.49 20.01 14.14
C PRO A 48 13.18 19.81 15.48
N VAL A 49 13.94 18.72 15.59
CA VAL A 49 14.75 18.38 16.78
C VAL A 49 16.22 18.69 16.56
N ASN A 50 16.69 18.73 15.31
CA ASN A 50 18.07 19.05 14.97
C ASN A 50 18.17 19.86 13.66
N THR A 51 19.24 20.65 13.54
CA THR A 51 19.81 20.96 12.23
C THR A 51 20.75 19.83 11.83
N VAL A 52 20.83 19.50 10.55
CA VAL A 52 21.68 18.41 10.05
C VAL A 52 22.43 18.81 8.78
N VAL A 53 23.52 18.10 8.50
CA VAL A 53 24.17 18.05 7.19
C VAL A 53 24.05 16.65 6.60
N LEU A 54 23.92 16.58 5.27
CA LEU A 54 23.86 15.32 4.55
C LEU A 54 25.28 14.90 4.17
N VAL A 55 25.71 13.75 4.68
CA VAL A 55 27.05 13.20 4.41
C VAL A 55 26.92 11.87 3.68
N LYS A 56 27.85 11.61 2.76
CA LYS A 56 27.96 10.30 2.12
C LYS A 56 28.43 9.27 3.13
N ASP A 57 27.74 8.14 3.21
CA ASP A 57 28.06 7.02 4.09
C ASP A 57 27.63 5.72 3.40
N ALA A 58 28.61 4.88 3.02
CA ALA A 58 28.34 3.62 2.31
C ALA A 58 27.57 2.58 3.16
N GLY A 59 27.56 2.73 4.48
CA GLY A 59 26.76 1.89 5.38
C GLY A 59 25.31 2.35 5.50
N ALA A 60 25.03 3.63 5.22
CA ALA A 60 23.70 4.22 5.29
C ALA A 60 22.82 3.79 4.12
N PHE A 61 21.51 3.75 4.35
CA PHE A 61 20.55 3.45 3.30
C PHE A 61 20.69 4.45 2.15
N GLN A 62 20.84 3.95 0.93
CA GLN A 62 21.02 4.77 -0.27
C GLN A 62 22.22 5.73 -0.17
N GLY A 63 23.23 5.39 0.63
CA GLY A 63 24.52 6.07 0.65
C GLY A 63 24.55 7.42 1.34
N TRP A 64 23.46 7.84 2.02
CA TRP A 64 23.35 9.16 2.64
C TRP A 64 22.90 9.08 4.09
N LYS A 65 23.60 9.82 4.95
CA LYS A 65 23.29 9.95 6.37
C LYS A 65 23.07 11.42 6.74
N ALA A 66 22.05 11.68 7.55
CA ALA A 66 21.87 12.97 8.19
C ALA A 66 22.70 13.00 9.49
N GLN A 67 23.67 13.90 9.57
CA GLN A 67 24.50 14.11 10.76
C GLN A 67 24.07 15.40 11.46
N PRO A 68 23.68 15.35 12.75
CA PRO A 68 23.38 16.55 13.53
C PRO A 68 24.51 17.59 13.51
N THR A 69 24.13 18.85 13.41
CA THR A 69 25.03 20.03 13.47
C THR A 69 24.66 20.95 14.63
N ASP A 70 24.79 22.27 14.43
CA ASP A 70 24.56 23.31 15.43
C ASP A 70 23.20 23.23 16.14
N SER A 71 23.12 23.92 17.28
CA SER A 71 21.88 24.11 18.04
C SER A 71 20.79 24.81 17.21
N LEU A 72 19.56 24.28 17.26
CA LEU A 72 18.36 24.93 16.70
C LEU A 72 18.19 26.37 17.22
N THR A 73 18.62 26.67 18.45
CA THR A 73 18.59 28.02 18.99
C THR A 73 19.45 28.99 18.16
N ALA A 74 20.64 28.56 17.74
CA ALA A 74 21.52 29.35 16.89
C ALA A 74 20.91 29.53 15.48
N PHE A 75 20.23 28.50 14.97
CA PHE A 75 19.48 28.60 13.73
C PHE A 75 18.35 29.65 13.81
N TYR A 76 17.50 29.60 14.84
CA TYR A 76 16.34 30.49 14.96
C TYR A 76 16.67 31.96 15.27
N SER A 77 17.90 32.21 15.72
CA SER A 77 18.39 33.56 16.04
C SER A 77 19.37 34.11 15.00
N GLY A 78 19.92 33.25 14.14
CA GLY A 78 20.96 33.60 13.17
C GLY A 78 20.42 34.19 11.86
N SER A 79 21.29 34.95 11.19
CA SER A 79 21.03 35.47 9.84
C SER A 79 20.87 34.34 8.83
N PHE A 80 19.64 34.16 8.32
CA PHE A 80 19.38 33.22 7.23
C PHE A 80 19.91 33.76 5.89
N GLN A 81 19.98 35.08 5.74
CA GLN A 81 20.61 35.73 4.59
C GLN A 81 22.08 35.31 4.43
N LYS A 82 22.82 35.16 5.54
CA LYS A 82 24.19 34.63 5.55
C LYS A 82 24.24 33.10 5.46
N LYS A 83 23.34 32.39 6.16
CA LYS A 83 23.34 30.92 6.19
C LYS A 83 23.02 30.30 4.83
N LYS A 84 22.17 30.96 4.01
CA LYS A 84 21.70 30.56 2.68
C LYS A 84 20.90 29.26 2.60
N GLN A 85 21.24 28.24 3.38
CA GLN A 85 20.55 26.97 3.40
C GLN A 85 20.58 26.31 4.78
N VAL A 86 19.63 25.42 5.04
CA VAL A 86 19.62 24.53 6.20
C VAL A 86 18.90 23.23 5.85
N VAL A 87 19.30 22.12 6.48
CA VAL A 87 18.47 20.91 6.55
C VAL A 87 18.04 20.72 7.99
N LEU A 88 16.75 20.46 8.18
CA LEU A 88 16.12 20.24 9.47
C LEU A 88 15.66 18.79 9.56
N ASP A 89 15.96 18.14 10.68
CA ASP A 89 15.46 16.80 11.01
C ASP A 89 14.35 16.93 12.05
N PHE A 90 13.15 16.43 11.73
CA PHE A 90 12.01 16.37 12.65
C PHE A 90 12.07 15.19 13.62
N GLY A 91 13.03 14.27 13.45
CA GLY A 91 13.29 13.15 14.34
C GLY A 91 12.36 11.96 14.15
N GLU A 92 11.25 12.15 13.44
CA GLU A 92 10.28 11.12 13.08
C GLU A 92 9.69 11.41 11.69
N HIS A 93 9.09 10.39 11.06
CA HIS A 93 8.28 10.57 9.87
C HIS A 93 6.95 11.25 10.23
N ILE A 94 6.54 12.23 9.42
CA ILE A 94 5.35 13.06 9.66
C ILE A 94 4.59 13.31 8.35
N THR A 95 3.27 13.16 8.41
CA THR A 95 2.32 13.59 7.39
C THR A 95 1.51 14.79 7.89
N GLY A 96 1.56 15.93 7.21
CA GLY A 96 0.89 17.14 7.70
C GLY A 96 1.10 18.40 6.86
N TYR A 97 0.81 19.55 7.46
CA TYR A 97 0.92 20.86 6.83
C TYR A 97 2.01 21.69 7.52
N VAL A 98 2.93 22.23 6.74
CA VAL A 98 4.11 22.94 7.25
C VAL A 98 3.86 24.45 7.27
N SER A 99 4.29 25.11 8.34
CA SER A 99 4.37 26.57 8.43
C SER A 99 5.71 27.00 9.00
N PHE A 100 6.20 28.15 8.56
CA PHE A 100 7.42 28.77 9.08
C PHE A 100 7.27 30.28 9.21
N SER A 101 7.92 30.85 10.22
CA SER A 101 7.87 32.27 10.53
C SER A 101 9.22 32.92 10.27
N LEU A 102 9.19 34.15 9.76
CA LEU A 102 10.36 34.99 9.54
C LEU A 102 10.29 36.23 10.45
N LYS A 103 11.45 36.67 10.93
CA LYS A 103 11.60 37.94 11.65
C LYS A 103 12.75 38.76 11.09
N LEU A 104 12.62 40.08 11.14
CA LEU A 104 13.73 41.00 10.83
C LEU A 104 14.79 40.94 11.93
N LEU A 105 16.05 40.93 11.51
CA LEU A 105 17.21 41.13 12.38
C LEU A 105 17.79 42.55 12.23
N ARG A 106 17.74 43.10 11.01
CA ARG A 106 18.28 44.42 10.69
C ARG A 106 17.62 44.98 9.43
N GLY A 107 17.45 46.29 9.37
CA GLY A 107 16.96 47.00 8.18
C GLY A 107 15.45 46.87 8.01
N SER A 108 14.97 47.21 6.81
CA SER A 108 13.56 47.17 6.43
C SER A 108 13.38 46.20 5.26
N SER A 109 12.33 45.37 5.30
CA SER A 109 12.00 44.42 4.22
C SER A 109 11.61 45.19 2.95
N ASP A 110 12.61 45.60 2.17
CA ASP A 110 12.48 46.46 0.99
C ASP A 110 12.26 45.69 -0.33
N ALA A 111 12.30 44.36 -0.26
CA ALA A 111 12.03 43.47 -1.38
C ALA A 111 11.55 42.08 -0.89
N PRO A 112 10.84 41.32 -1.74
CA PRO A 112 10.44 39.95 -1.41
C PRO A 112 11.62 39.02 -1.15
N THR A 113 11.40 38.01 -0.31
CA THR A 113 12.36 36.93 -0.06
C THR A 113 11.84 35.62 -0.65
N ARG A 114 12.65 34.96 -1.47
CA ARG A 114 12.26 33.74 -2.20
C ARG A 114 13.01 32.52 -1.66
N PHE A 115 12.26 31.46 -1.37
CA PHE A 115 12.78 30.21 -0.82
C PHE A 115 12.41 29.01 -1.71
N LYS A 116 13.28 27.99 -1.72
CA LYS A 116 12.93 26.63 -2.12
C LYS A 116 12.93 25.75 -0.88
N LEU A 117 11.84 25.04 -0.64
CA LEU A 117 11.72 24.02 0.39
C LEU A 117 11.68 22.66 -0.31
N THR A 118 12.51 21.71 0.10
CA THR A 118 12.49 20.32 -0.39
C THR A 118 12.25 19.40 0.79
N PHE A 119 11.24 18.53 0.69
CA PHE A 119 10.80 17.62 1.74
C PHE A 119 11.18 16.18 1.37
N GLY A 120 11.85 15.48 2.27
CA GLY A 120 12.31 14.10 2.08
C GLY A 120 11.90 13.20 3.24
N GLU A 121 11.44 12.00 2.93
CA GLU A 121 11.22 10.93 3.91
C GLU A 121 12.57 10.31 4.33
N VAL A 122 13.53 10.20 3.40
CA VAL A 122 14.90 9.74 3.66
C VAL A 122 15.96 10.76 3.23
N PRO A 123 17.19 10.74 3.82
CA PRO A 123 18.25 11.70 3.50
C PRO A 123 18.62 11.75 2.01
N ALA A 124 18.60 10.60 1.33
CA ALA A 124 18.98 10.49 -0.08
C ALA A 124 18.06 11.27 -1.03
N GLU A 125 16.79 11.49 -0.67
CA GLU A 125 15.88 12.33 -1.46
C GLU A 125 16.37 13.79 -1.51
N LEU A 126 16.84 14.32 -0.38
CA LEU A 126 17.34 15.70 -0.31
C LEU A 126 18.72 15.88 -0.94
N ALA A 127 19.50 14.81 -1.04
CA ALA A 127 20.82 14.81 -1.65
C ALA A 127 20.80 14.57 -3.17
N THR A 128 19.65 14.19 -3.72
CA THR A 128 19.48 13.86 -5.14
C THR A 128 18.74 15.00 -5.85
N PRO A 129 19.34 15.63 -6.88
CA PRO A 129 18.63 16.60 -7.69
C PRO A 129 17.39 15.97 -8.35
N PHE A 130 16.24 16.63 -8.21
CA PHE A 130 15.00 16.18 -8.83
C PHE A 130 14.95 16.43 -10.33
N ASP A 131 15.78 17.36 -10.83
CA ASP A 131 15.78 17.82 -12.22
C ASP A 131 17.17 17.68 -12.87
N PRO A 132 17.27 17.29 -14.16
CA PRO A 132 16.17 16.87 -15.03
C PRO A 132 15.55 15.54 -14.54
N TYR A 133 14.21 15.50 -14.50
CA TYR A 133 13.45 14.38 -13.94
C TYR A 133 13.53 13.14 -14.82
N LYS A 134 13.70 11.97 -14.19
CA LYS A 134 13.96 10.69 -14.87
C LYS A 134 12.93 9.59 -14.57
N GLY A 135 11.97 9.86 -13.69
CA GLY A 135 11.01 8.85 -13.25
C GLY A 135 9.87 8.63 -14.24
N GLY A 136 9.24 7.44 -14.19
CA GLY A 136 8.09 7.07 -14.99
C GLY A 136 6.75 7.59 -14.45
N LEU A 137 6.70 7.97 -13.17
CA LEU A 137 5.53 8.64 -12.57
C LEU A 137 5.62 10.15 -12.74
N SER A 138 4.58 10.90 -12.37
CA SER A 138 4.63 12.37 -12.43
C SER A 138 5.68 12.97 -11.49
N ARG A 139 6.50 13.90 -11.99
CA ARG A 139 7.44 14.74 -11.22
C ARG A 139 6.76 15.49 -10.07
N ALA A 140 5.47 15.78 -10.19
CA ALA A 140 4.70 16.51 -9.19
C ALA A 140 4.54 15.75 -7.86
N TRP A 141 4.81 14.44 -7.84
CA TRP A 141 4.84 13.67 -6.59
C TRP A 141 6.03 14.01 -5.69
N LEU A 142 7.15 14.44 -6.29
CA LEU A 142 8.27 14.97 -5.50
C LEU A 142 7.83 16.26 -4.80
N GLN A 143 8.26 16.41 -3.56
CA GLN A 143 7.78 17.47 -2.67
C GLN A 143 8.82 18.58 -2.59
N ASP A 144 8.83 19.46 -3.58
CA ASP A 144 9.55 20.73 -3.53
C ASP A 144 8.62 21.92 -3.81
N GLU A 145 8.67 22.92 -2.92
CA GLU A 145 7.82 24.10 -2.95
C GLU A 145 8.68 25.35 -3.11
N VAL A 146 8.28 26.26 -4.00
CA VAL A 146 8.93 27.56 -4.15
C VAL A 146 8.00 28.63 -3.61
N VAL A 147 8.45 29.34 -2.59
CA VAL A 147 7.66 30.32 -1.85
C VAL A 147 8.28 31.69 -2.00
N THR A 148 7.46 32.70 -2.31
CA THR A 148 7.86 34.11 -2.30
C THR A 148 7.14 34.80 -1.15
N VAL A 149 7.89 35.32 -0.19
CA VAL A 149 7.38 36.06 0.97
C VAL A 149 7.52 37.54 0.67
N MET A 150 6.38 38.25 0.62
CA MET A 150 6.35 39.65 0.18
C MET A 150 6.95 40.59 1.24
N ASP A 151 6.62 40.35 2.51
CA ASP A 151 6.98 41.21 3.63
C ASP A 151 7.53 40.37 4.80
N ILE A 152 8.41 40.96 5.62
CA ILE A 152 8.91 40.35 6.86
C ILE A 152 8.75 41.38 7.99
N PRO A 153 8.22 40.99 9.18
CA PRO A 153 7.89 39.63 9.62
C PRO A 153 6.62 39.05 9.00
N GLU A 154 6.61 37.73 8.80
CA GLU A 154 5.46 37.00 8.24
C GLU A 154 5.49 35.53 8.70
N THR A 155 4.32 34.89 8.79
CA THR A 155 4.20 33.44 8.98
C THR A 155 3.56 32.81 7.76
N VAL A 156 4.33 31.99 7.05
CA VAL A 156 3.90 31.36 5.80
C VAL A 156 3.41 29.95 6.07
N SER A 157 2.29 29.58 5.46
CA SER A 157 1.75 28.22 5.49
C SER A 157 1.80 27.57 4.10
N ILE A 158 2.30 26.34 4.03
CA ILE A 158 2.27 25.51 2.82
C ILE A 158 0.92 24.81 2.74
N ALA A 159 0.15 25.08 1.68
CA ALA A 159 -1.20 24.54 1.52
C ALA A 159 -1.23 23.03 1.24
N ARG A 160 -0.18 22.50 0.58
CA ARG A 160 -0.05 21.07 0.27
C ARG A 160 0.18 20.26 1.56
N ARG A 161 -0.55 19.17 1.75
CA ARG A 161 -0.18 18.14 2.75
C ARG A 161 1.10 17.45 2.30
N LEU A 162 2.11 17.37 3.16
CA LEU A 162 3.42 16.82 2.88
C LEU A 162 3.65 15.57 3.75
N SER A 163 4.49 14.65 3.29
CA SER A 163 4.93 13.47 4.06
C SER A 163 6.46 13.40 4.04
N PHE A 164 7.09 13.55 5.20
CA PHE A 164 8.55 13.76 5.29
C PHE A 164 9.08 13.51 6.71
N ARG A 165 10.40 13.42 6.84
CA ARG A 165 11.13 13.60 8.09
C ARG A 165 12.07 14.81 8.02
N TYR A 166 12.66 15.03 6.85
CA TYR A 166 13.66 16.06 6.63
C TYR A 166 13.11 17.20 5.76
N VAL A 167 13.51 18.43 6.07
CA VAL A 167 13.21 19.62 5.26
C VAL A 167 14.49 20.36 4.94
N LYS A 168 14.81 20.50 3.65
CA LYS A 168 15.86 21.41 3.16
C LYS A 168 15.23 22.74 2.79
N ILE A 169 15.73 23.84 3.36
CA ILE A 169 15.30 25.21 3.04
C ILE A 169 16.48 25.93 2.39
N GLU A 170 16.26 26.50 1.21
CA GLU A 170 17.28 27.21 0.41
C GLU A 170 16.78 28.63 0.09
N LEU A 171 17.63 29.63 0.35
CA LEU A 171 17.38 31.02 -0.03
C LEU A 171 17.73 31.22 -1.50
N MET A 172 16.71 31.49 -2.32
CA MET A 172 16.87 31.74 -3.76
C MET A 172 17.10 33.22 -4.07
N GLY A 173 16.57 34.13 -3.25
CA GLY A 173 16.71 35.57 -3.47
C GLY A 173 16.26 36.39 -2.27
N SER A 174 16.99 37.47 -2.00
CA SER A 174 16.69 38.49 -0.99
C SER A 174 17.43 39.77 -1.33
N SER A 175 16.95 40.93 -0.88
CA SER A 175 17.74 42.18 -0.90
C SER A 175 18.97 42.06 -0.01
N GLN A 176 20.00 42.88 -0.29
CA GLN A 176 21.19 43.03 0.56
C GLN A 176 21.00 44.04 1.70
N TYR A 177 19.93 44.85 1.65
CA TYR A 177 19.75 46.00 2.53
C TYR A 177 19.11 45.66 3.89
N PHE A 178 18.52 44.47 4.03
CA PHE A 178 18.02 43.94 5.30
C PHE A 178 18.55 42.54 5.60
N ASP A 179 18.38 42.11 6.85
CA ASP A 179 18.74 40.79 7.34
C ASP A 179 17.58 40.20 8.16
N PHE A 180 17.42 38.89 8.13
CA PHE A 180 16.28 38.18 8.71
C PHE A 180 16.67 36.78 9.18
N ALA A 181 15.85 36.22 10.07
CA ALA A 181 15.95 34.86 10.57
C ALA A 181 14.66 34.09 10.29
N VAL A 182 14.78 32.77 10.09
CA VAL A 182 13.66 31.86 10.34
C VAL A 182 13.50 31.79 11.86
N SER A 183 12.36 32.19 12.41
CA SER A 183 12.15 32.26 13.86
C SER A 183 11.39 31.07 14.43
N ASP A 184 10.60 30.38 13.61
CA ASP A 184 9.92 29.14 13.95
C ASP A 184 9.65 28.33 12.69
N ILE A 185 9.56 27.01 12.83
CA ILE A 185 9.04 26.11 11.80
C ILE A 185 8.37 24.92 12.47
N GLN A 186 7.19 24.59 12.00
CA GLN A 186 6.35 23.55 12.57
C GLN A 186 5.57 22.80 11.49
N CYS A 187 5.20 21.57 11.81
CA CYS A 187 4.27 20.77 11.03
C CYS A 187 3.04 20.46 11.88
N LYS A 188 1.86 20.77 11.36
CA LYS A 188 0.59 20.26 11.88
C LYS A 188 0.37 18.87 11.31
N ALA A 189 0.84 17.86 12.04
CA ALA A 189 0.74 16.45 11.68
C ALA A 189 -0.71 15.94 11.82
N VAL A 190 -1.17 15.12 10.89
CA VAL A 190 -2.56 14.62 10.81
C VAL A 190 -2.62 13.10 10.61
N SER A 191 -3.53 12.45 11.32
CA SER A 191 -3.87 11.03 11.15
C SER A 191 -5.28 10.75 11.69
N SER A 192 -5.97 9.73 11.17
CA SER A 192 -7.24 9.27 11.75
C SER A 192 -7.05 8.34 12.96
N VAL A 193 -5.81 8.01 13.32
CA VAL A 193 -5.49 7.22 14.52
C VAL A 193 -5.56 8.08 15.77
N SER A 194 -6.43 7.68 16.71
CA SER A 194 -6.61 8.30 18.03
C SER A 194 -6.23 7.39 19.20
N THR A 195 -6.00 6.11 18.93
CA THR A 195 -5.77 5.08 19.96
C THR A 195 -4.31 4.63 19.96
N LYS A 196 -3.84 4.18 21.13
CA LYS A 196 -2.54 3.51 21.27
C LYS A 196 -2.77 2.00 21.43
N PRO A 197 -2.12 1.14 20.63
CA PRO A 197 -2.20 -0.30 20.80
C PRO A 197 -1.63 -0.75 22.14
N ALA A 198 -2.11 -1.90 22.63
CA ALA A 198 -1.51 -2.55 23.80
C ALA A 198 0.00 -2.84 23.56
N PRO A 199 0.84 -2.75 24.61
CA PRO A 199 2.25 -3.13 24.50
C PRO A 199 2.38 -4.62 24.18
N LEU A 200 3.49 -4.99 23.53
CA LEU A 200 3.87 -6.39 23.38
C LEU A 200 4.26 -7.00 24.74
N GLN A 201 4.36 -8.33 24.79
CA GLN A 201 4.86 -9.04 25.97
C GLN A 201 6.25 -8.52 26.38
N ALA A 202 6.51 -8.50 27.70
CA ALA A 202 7.80 -8.04 28.23
C ALA A 202 8.99 -8.87 27.71
N SER A 203 8.76 -10.17 27.47
CA SER A 203 9.72 -11.13 26.91
C SER A 203 10.10 -10.89 25.45
N ALA A 204 9.29 -10.15 24.69
CA ALA A 204 9.52 -9.96 23.27
C ALA A 204 10.94 -9.44 22.99
N ALA A 205 11.59 -9.92 21.94
CA ALA A 205 12.93 -9.45 21.60
C ALA A 205 12.93 -7.96 21.21
N SER A 206 14.05 -7.26 21.44
CA SER A 206 14.15 -5.82 21.18
C SER A 206 14.00 -5.47 19.70
N ASP A 207 14.48 -6.32 18.81
CA ASP A 207 14.31 -6.19 17.36
C ASP A 207 12.85 -6.37 16.94
N ILE A 208 12.13 -7.33 17.51
CA ILE A 208 10.68 -7.51 17.29
C ILE A 208 9.90 -6.28 17.76
N ARG A 209 10.24 -5.72 18.93
CA ARG A 209 9.64 -4.46 19.40
C ARG A 209 9.91 -3.29 18.45
N ALA A 210 11.12 -3.20 17.91
CA ALA A 210 11.47 -2.14 16.96
C ALA A 210 10.71 -2.31 15.63
N ILE A 211 10.60 -3.54 15.11
CA ILE A 211 9.82 -3.85 13.90
C ILE A 211 8.34 -3.51 14.10
N ASP A 212 7.74 -3.90 15.22
CA ASP A 212 6.35 -3.55 15.55
C ASP A 212 6.18 -2.03 15.63
N SER A 213 7.08 -1.32 16.32
CA SER A 213 7.02 0.13 16.45
C SER A 213 7.07 0.85 15.10
N VAL A 214 8.00 0.47 14.21
CA VAL A 214 8.11 1.05 12.86
C VAL A 214 6.88 0.71 12.02
N GLY A 215 6.36 -0.52 12.13
CA GLY A 215 5.13 -0.91 11.46
C GLY A 215 3.91 -0.12 11.94
N LEU A 216 3.78 0.13 13.24
CA LEU A 216 2.72 0.95 13.81
C LEU A 216 2.81 2.41 13.32
N THR A 217 4.01 2.99 13.26
CA THR A 217 4.21 4.33 12.69
C THR A 217 3.79 4.35 11.23
N THR A 218 4.19 3.35 10.44
CA THR A 218 3.84 3.24 9.01
C THR A 218 2.32 3.23 8.83
N LEU A 219 1.62 2.36 9.56
CA LEU A 219 0.17 2.27 9.51
C LEU A 219 -0.50 3.57 9.94
N LYS A 220 -0.03 4.20 11.02
CA LYS A 220 -0.59 5.48 11.53
C LYS A 220 -0.50 6.59 10.49
N GLU A 221 0.61 6.70 9.79
CA GLU A 221 0.84 7.72 8.76
C GLU A 221 -0.01 7.48 7.50
N CYS A 222 -0.27 6.21 7.16
CA CYS A 222 -1.13 5.79 6.04
C CYS A 222 -2.63 5.87 6.35
N MET A 223 -3.01 5.78 7.63
CA MET A 223 -4.40 5.94 8.09
C MET A 223 -4.83 7.41 8.10
N GLN A 224 -5.49 7.82 7.01
CA GLN A 224 -5.99 9.17 6.77
C GLN A 224 -7.52 9.16 6.70
N THR A 225 -8.15 9.87 5.76
CA THR A 225 -9.60 9.79 5.51
C THR A 225 -10.02 8.46 4.89
N VAL A 226 -9.07 7.79 4.25
CA VAL A 226 -9.07 6.38 3.86
C VAL A 226 -7.78 5.73 4.34
N TYR A 227 -7.65 4.43 4.15
CA TYR A 227 -6.35 3.78 4.07
C TYR A 227 -5.65 4.23 2.78
N GLU A 228 -4.64 5.08 2.92
CA GLU A 228 -3.78 5.47 1.80
C GLU A 228 -2.64 4.48 1.67
N ASP A 229 -2.33 4.05 0.44
CA ASP A 229 -1.15 3.24 0.14
C ASP A 229 0.15 3.87 0.65
N GLY A 230 0.32 5.17 0.41
CA GLY A 230 1.44 5.96 0.93
C GLY A 230 1.11 7.45 1.01
N PRO A 231 1.46 8.14 2.11
CA PRO A 231 1.04 9.53 2.35
C PRO A 231 1.81 10.57 1.52
N LYS A 232 3.01 10.23 1.03
CA LYS A 232 3.70 11.02 -0.01
C LYS A 232 3.01 10.81 -1.35
N ARG A 233 2.84 9.54 -1.71
CA ARG A 233 2.32 9.02 -2.97
C ARG A 233 1.86 7.56 -2.76
N ASP A 234 0.76 7.09 -3.36
CA ASP A 234 -0.17 7.82 -4.24
C ASP A 234 -1.26 8.60 -3.49
N ARG A 235 -1.30 8.48 -2.16
CA ARG A 235 -2.34 9.07 -1.29
C ARG A 235 -3.73 8.52 -1.61
N ARG A 236 -3.81 7.22 -1.92
CA ARG A 236 -5.00 6.64 -2.54
C ARG A 236 -5.37 5.31 -1.93
N LEU A 237 -6.67 5.01 -1.96
CA LEU A 237 -7.21 3.72 -1.52
C LEU A 237 -7.00 2.68 -2.63
N TRP A 238 -6.14 1.72 -2.37
CA TRP A 238 -5.92 0.52 -3.20
C TRP A 238 -6.42 -0.72 -2.47
N ILE A 239 -7.04 -1.67 -3.17
CA ILE A 239 -7.64 -2.85 -2.50
C ILE A 239 -6.58 -3.78 -1.89
N GLY A 240 -5.45 -3.98 -2.58
CA GLY A 240 -4.35 -4.80 -2.08
C GLY A 240 -3.81 -4.26 -0.74
N ASP A 241 -3.55 -2.96 -0.70
CA ASP A 241 -3.11 -2.22 0.48
C ASP A 241 -4.16 -2.23 1.59
N LEU A 242 -5.41 -1.89 1.27
CA LEU A 242 -6.55 -1.97 2.19
C LEU A 242 -6.61 -3.30 2.92
N TYR A 243 -6.47 -4.42 2.20
CA TYR A 243 -6.53 -5.73 2.83
C TYR A 243 -5.46 -5.88 3.90
N LEU A 244 -4.22 -5.54 3.58
CA LEU A 244 -3.08 -5.67 4.48
C LEU A 244 -3.12 -4.67 5.64
N GLU A 245 -3.53 -3.44 5.38
CA GLU A 245 -3.76 -2.41 6.40
C GLU A 245 -4.88 -2.81 7.37
N SER A 246 -5.99 -3.35 6.85
CA SER A 246 -7.11 -3.79 7.67
C SER A 246 -6.70 -4.91 8.64
N LEU A 247 -5.84 -5.84 8.20
CA LEU A 247 -5.28 -6.88 9.06
C LEU A 247 -4.42 -6.27 10.18
N ALA A 248 -3.50 -5.37 9.84
CA ALA A 248 -2.63 -4.71 10.81
C ALA A 248 -3.44 -3.85 11.80
N ASN A 249 -4.42 -3.08 11.33
CA ASN A 249 -5.32 -2.26 12.15
C ASN A 249 -6.13 -3.12 13.13
N SER A 250 -6.66 -4.27 12.68
CA SER A 250 -7.50 -5.15 13.51
C SER A 250 -6.78 -5.66 14.77
N TYR A 251 -5.46 -5.76 14.72
CA TYR A 251 -4.61 -6.19 15.82
C TYR A 251 -3.86 -5.04 16.52
N SER A 252 -4.04 -3.80 16.08
CA SER A 252 -3.36 -2.61 16.63
C SER A 252 -4.35 -1.52 17.05
N PHE A 253 -4.65 -0.57 16.17
CA PHE A 253 -5.44 0.64 16.48
C PHE A 253 -6.94 0.36 16.56
N LYS A 254 -7.43 -0.70 15.90
CA LYS A 254 -8.83 -1.13 15.91
C LYS A 254 -9.80 -0.03 15.46
N ASN A 255 -9.38 0.83 14.54
CA ASN A 255 -10.28 1.78 13.88
C ASN A 255 -11.10 1.05 12.82
N PHE A 256 -12.16 0.36 13.25
CA PHE A 256 -12.99 -0.44 12.35
C PHE A 256 -13.89 0.42 11.46
N ASP A 257 -14.26 1.63 11.89
CA ASP A 257 -15.04 2.58 11.09
C ASP A 257 -14.29 2.99 9.82
N LEU A 258 -12.97 3.20 9.89
CA LEU A 258 -12.16 3.47 8.69
C LEU A 258 -12.17 2.28 7.72
N THR A 259 -12.12 1.05 8.25
CA THR A 259 -12.18 -0.18 7.44
C THR A 259 -13.54 -0.31 6.76
N LYS A 260 -14.62 -0.10 7.52
CA LYS A 260 -16.00 -0.07 7.03
C LYS A 260 -16.18 0.97 5.92
N ARG A 261 -15.68 2.21 6.13
CA ARG A 261 -15.69 3.28 5.13
C ARG A 261 -15.05 2.84 3.82
N CYS A 262 -13.83 2.30 3.89
CA CYS A 262 -13.07 1.91 2.69
C CYS A 262 -13.79 0.80 1.92
N LEU A 263 -14.36 -0.19 2.62
CA LEU A 263 -15.15 -1.27 2.00
C LEU A 263 -16.39 -0.74 1.27
N TYR A 264 -17.12 0.21 1.88
CA TYR A 264 -18.26 0.87 1.24
C TYR A 264 -17.87 1.75 0.05
N LEU A 265 -16.77 2.50 0.17
CA LEU A 265 -16.28 3.37 -0.90
C LEU A 265 -15.94 2.56 -2.16
N LEU A 266 -15.21 1.45 -1.99
CA LEU A 266 -14.88 0.54 -3.09
C LEU A 266 -16.12 -0.15 -3.69
N ALA A 267 -17.10 -0.53 -2.87
CA ALA A 267 -18.36 -1.08 -3.34
C ALA A 267 -19.17 -0.08 -4.17
N GLY A 268 -19.36 1.13 -3.64
CA GLY A 268 -20.09 2.22 -4.28
C GLY A 268 -19.47 2.66 -5.61
N LEU A 269 -18.16 2.53 -5.74
CA LEU A 269 -17.38 2.93 -6.92
C LEU A 269 -16.95 1.74 -7.80
N SER A 270 -17.52 0.55 -7.59
CA SER A 270 -17.29 -0.61 -8.48
C SER A 270 -17.69 -0.30 -9.94
N GLY A 271 -17.14 -1.02 -10.91
CA GLY A 271 -17.50 -0.84 -12.32
C GLY A 271 -18.96 -1.19 -12.64
N GLU A 272 -19.43 -0.81 -13.82
CA GLU A 272 -20.82 -1.04 -14.26
C GLU A 272 -21.23 -2.52 -14.29
N LYS A 273 -20.28 -3.43 -14.48
CA LYS A 273 -20.55 -4.88 -14.42
C LYS A 273 -20.59 -5.44 -12.99
N GLY A 274 -20.38 -4.60 -11.98
CA GLY A 274 -20.26 -4.95 -10.56
C GLY A 274 -18.88 -5.50 -10.15
N PHE A 275 -17.89 -5.47 -11.04
CA PHE A 275 -16.51 -5.84 -10.69
C PHE A 275 -15.79 -4.67 -10.03
N LEU A 276 -15.03 -4.98 -8.99
CA LEU A 276 -14.28 -3.98 -8.26
C LEU A 276 -13.15 -3.39 -9.12
N ILE A 277 -12.93 -2.09 -8.94
CA ILE A 277 -11.83 -1.35 -9.54
C ILE A 277 -10.71 -1.30 -8.50
N GLY A 278 -9.46 -1.54 -8.92
CA GLY A 278 -8.34 -1.75 -8.01
C GLY A 278 -8.05 -0.56 -7.09
N THR A 279 -8.46 0.65 -7.48
CA THR A 279 -8.27 1.86 -6.69
C THR A 279 -9.32 2.94 -6.99
N VAL A 280 -9.57 3.78 -5.98
CA VAL A 280 -10.58 4.84 -6.01
C VAL A 280 -10.04 6.12 -5.40
N PHE A 281 -10.61 7.26 -5.79
CA PHE A 281 -10.30 8.58 -5.29
C PHE A 281 -11.43 9.12 -4.41
N GLU A 282 -11.09 9.92 -3.40
CA GLU A 282 -12.08 10.66 -2.59
C GLU A 282 -12.37 12.07 -3.11
N LYS A 283 -11.46 12.63 -3.92
CA LYS A 283 -11.44 14.05 -4.30
C LYS A 283 -11.30 14.22 -5.81
N PRO A 284 -11.90 15.27 -6.41
CA PRO A 284 -12.72 16.31 -5.77
C PRO A 284 -14.09 15.81 -5.27
N GLU A 285 -14.54 14.68 -5.80
CA GLU A 285 -15.65 13.87 -5.30
C GLU A 285 -15.28 12.38 -5.43
N PRO A 286 -15.94 11.46 -4.72
CA PRO A 286 -15.68 10.03 -4.84
C PRO A 286 -15.85 9.49 -6.26
N HIS A 287 -14.80 8.94 -6.86
CA HIS A 287 -14.84 8.34 -8.20
C HIS A 287 -13.79 7.23 -8.35
N PRO A 288 -14.01 6.25 -9.24
CA PRO A 288 -13.01 5.22 -9.50
C PRO A 288 -11.90 5.71 -10.42
N GLN A 289 -10.74 5.03 -10.40
CA GLN A 289 -9.80 5.14 -11.49
C GLN A 289 -10.31 4.36 -12.70
N GLU A 290 -10.58 5.05 -13.81
CA GLU A 290 -11.10 4.41 -15.02
C GLU A 290 -10.20 3.26 -15.50
N ASN A 291 -10.81 2.16 -15.91
CA ASN A 291 -10.16 0.98 -16.49
C ASN A 291 -9.09 0.30 -15.63
N GLN A 292 -9.05 0.58 -14.32
CA GLN A 292 -8.02 0.09 -13.40
C GLN A 292 -8.40 -1.27 -12.78
N TYR A 293 -8.63 -2.28 -13.62
CA TYR A 293 -9.09 -3.61 -13.18
C TYR A 293 -7.92 -4.54 -12.85
N LEU A 294 -7.74 -4.80 -11.54
CA LEU A 294 -6.78 -5.77 -11.02
C LEU A 294 -7.53 -6.99 -10.49
N MET A 295 -7.29 -8.15 -11.09
CA MET A 295 -8.07 -9.36 -10.78
C MET A 295 -7.79 -9.85 -9.35
N ASP A 296 -6.52 -9.89 -8.97
CA ASP A 296 -6.07 -10.28 -7.64
C ASP A 296 -6.56 -9.29 -6.57
N TYR A 297 -6.70 -8.01 -6.89
CA TYR A 297 -7.21 -7.00 -5.96
C TYR A 297 -8.72 -7.18 -5.73
N ALA A 298 -9.51 -7.39 -6.79
CA ALA A 298 -10.93 -7.68 -6.66
C ALA A 298 -11.20 -8.89 -5.74
N PHE A 299 -10.32 -9.89 -5.82
CA PHE A 299 -10.35 -11.08 -4.97
C PHE A 299 -10.01 -10.80 -3.50
N LEU A 300 -9.02 -9.95 -3.23
CA LEU A 300 -8.62 -9.59 -1.87
C LEU A 300 -9.70 -8.80 -1.12
N TYR A 301 -10.59 -8.10 -1.81
CA TYR A 301 -11.76 -7.48 -1.18
C TYR A 301 -12.64 -8.49 -0.43
N ASN A 302 -12.84 -9.69 -1.00
CA ASN A 302 -13.64 -10.73 -0.35
C ASN A 302 -12.99 -11.21 0.94
N ALA A 303 -11.65 -11.34 0.95
CA ALA A 303 -10.90 -11.66 2.15
C ALA A 303 -10.98 -10.53 3.18
N ALA A 304 -10.87 -9.27 2.75
CA ALA A 304 -11.00 -8.09 3.63
C ALA A 304 -12.37 -8.02 4.31
N LEU A 305 -13.46 -8.24 3.56
CA LEU A 305 -14.82 -8.25 4.12
C LEU A 305 -15.01 -9.38 5.15
N LYS A 306 -14.46 -10.57 4.87
CA LYS A 306 -14.49 -11.71 5.80
C LYS A 306 -13.73 -11.40 7.10
N GLU A 307 -12.52 -10.85 6.99
CA GLU A 307 -11.72 -10.49 8.17
C GLU A 307 -12.35 -9.33 8.96
N TYR A 308 -12.97 -8.35 8.27
CA TYR A 308 -13.76 -7.30 8.92
C TYR A 308 -14.91 -7.89 9.75
N LEU A 309 -15.72 -8.79 9.17
CA LEU A 309 -16.80 -9.45 9.90
C LEU A 309 -16.27 -10.22 11.10
N ALA A 310 -15.19 -10.98 10.92
CA ALA A 310 -14.58 -11.75 12.01
C ALA A 310 -14.05 -10.86 13.16
N ALA A 311 -13.55 -9.67 12.84
CA ALA A 311 -13.01 -8.74 13.83
C ALA A 311 -14.09 -7.94 14.58
N THR A 312 -15.25 -7.71 13.96
CA THR A 312 -16.28 -6.76 14.45
C THR A 312 -17.60 -7.40 14.83
N ASN A 313 -17.91 -8.58 14.28
CA ASN A 313 -19.25 -9.18 14.26
C ASN A 313 -20.33 -8.27 13.62
N ASP A 314 -19.94 -7.28 12.80
CA ASP A 314 -20.87 -6.39 12.10
C ASP A 314 -21.51 -7.11 10.90
N THR A 315 -22.51 -7.94 11.20
CA THR A 315 -23.28 -8.69 10.22
C THR A 315 -24.13 -7.80 9.32
N GLU A 316 -24.50 -6.61 9.77
CA GLU A 316 -25.28 -5.67 8.96
C GLU A 316 -24.48 -5.21 7.74
N THR A 317 -23.28 -4.68 7.97
CA THR A 317 -22.36 -4.27 6.90
C THR A 317 -21.99 -5.44 6.00
N ALA A 318 -21.69 -6.61 6.59
CA ALA A 318 -21.29 -7.78 5.81
C ALA A 318 -22.44 -8.29 4.91
N ASN A 319 -23.70 -8.21 5.36
CA ASN A 319 -24.86 -8.52 4.53
C ASN A 319 -25.10 -7.46 3.44
N ASP A 320 -24.92 -6.18 3.76
CA ASP A 320 -25.08 -5.07 2.80
C ASP A 320 -24.06 -5.18 1.65
N LEU A 321 -22.82 -5.57 1.97
CA LEU A 321 -21.72 -5.72 1.00
C LEU A 321 -21.60 -7.14 0.41
N TRP A 322 -22.38 -8.11 0.90
CA TRP A 322 -22.40 -9.49 0.37
C TRP A 322 -22.59 -9.58 -1.15
N PRO A 323 -23.51 -8.81 -1.78
CA PRO A 323 -23.69 -8.84 -3.23
C PRO A 323 -22.42 -8.51 -4.01
N VAL A 324 -21.54 -7.66 -3.46
CA VAL A 324 -20.24 -7.29 -4.06
C VAL A 324 -19.28 -8.46 -4.01
N ALA A 325 -19.11 -9.09 -2.84
CA ALA A 325 -18.23 -10.24 -2.68
C ALA A 325 -18.67 -11.42 -3.57
N LYS A 326 -19.98 -11.71 -3.61
CA LYS A 326 -20.53 -12.77 -4.47
C LYS A 326 -20.23 -12.52 -5.95
N ARG A 327 -20.35 -11.28 -6.42
CA ARG A 327 -20.12 -10.92 -7.82
C ARG A 327 -18.68 -11.11 -8.26
N GLN A 328 -17.70 -10.94 -7.38
CA GLN A 328 -16.30 -11.16 -7.74
C GLN A 328 -16.02 -12.64 -8.08
N LEU A 329 -16.81 -13.59 -7.57
CA LEU A 329 -16.71 -15.01 -7.95
C LEU A 329 -17.07 -15.27 -9.42
N ASP A 330 -17.87 -14.40 -10.05
CA ASP A 330 -18.19 -14.54 -11.46
C ASP A 330 -16.96 -14.35 -12.34
N ILE A 331 -15.95 -13.59 -11.88
CA ILE A 331 -14.64 -13.52 -12.55
C ILE A 331 -14.07 -14.93 -12.63
N ILE A 332 -13.98 -15.66 -11.51
CA ILE A 332 -13.45 -17.02 -11.48
C ILE A 332 -14.23 -17.94 -12.43
N ARG A 333 -15.56 -17.88 -12.39
CA ARG A 333 -16.43 -18.68 -13.27
C ARG A 333 -16.20 -18.39 -14.75
N ASN A 334 -15.98 -17.13 -15.11
CA ASN A 334 -15.81 -16.68 -16.49
C ASN A 334 -14.44 -17.05 -17.10
N TYR A 335 -13.42 -17.24 -16.27
CA TYR A 335 -12.08 -17.63 -16.69
C TYR A 335 -11.75 -19.10 -16.34
N LEU A 336 -12.70 -19.88 -15.81
CA LEU A 336 -12.45 -21.28 -15.47
C LEU A 336 -12.54 -22.18 -16.70
N LEU A 337 -11.45 -22.86 -17.03
CA LEU A 337 -11.42 -23.86 -18.10
C LEU A 337 -12.07 -25.19 -17.67
N PRO A 338 -12.54 -26.02 -18.62
CA PRO A 338 -13.06 -27.36 -18.31
C PRO A 338 -12.08 -28.23 -17.51
N THR A 339 -10.77 -28.02 -17.70
CA THR A 339 -9.67 -28.69 -16.99
C THR A 339 -9.62 -28.40 -15.49
N GLY A 340 -10.29 -27.34 -15.02
CA GLY A 340 -10.20 -26.85 -13.64
C GLY A 340 -9.09 -25.81 -13.42
N MET A 341 -8.35 -25.44 -14.47
CA MET A 341 -7.37 -24.35 -14.44
C MET A 341 -8.03 -23.02 -14.83
N MET A 342 -7.52 -21.92 -14.29
CA MET A 342 -7.82 -20.57 -14.79
C MET A 342 -7.22 -20.38 -16.19
N ASP A 343 -7.94 -19.69 -17.06
CA ASP A 343 -7.48 -19.26 -18.39
C ASP A 343 -6.49 -18.09 -18.24
N TYR A 344 -5.26 -18.42 -17.86
CA TYR A 344 -4.20 -17.44 -17.65
C TYR A 344 -3.90 -16.59 -18.89
N PRO A 345 -3.75 -17.12 -20.11
CA PRO A 345 -3.48 -16.30 -21.29
C PRO A 345 -4.56 -15.24 -21.52
N ARG A 346 -5.84 -15.59 -21.36
CA ARG A 346 -6.93 -14.63 -21.50
C ARG A 346 -6.96 -13.62 -20.35
N ALA A 347 -6.84 -14.09 -19.10
CA ALA A 347 -6.82 -13.22 -17.93
C ALA A 347 -5.66 -12.21 -17.98
N ASN A 348 -4.46 -12.64 -18.36
CA ASN A 348 -3.26 -11.79 -18.46
C ASN A 348 -3.34 -10.76 -19.60
N LYS A 349 -4.27 -10.94 -20.54
CA LYS A 349 -4.56 -9.96 -21.61
C LYS A 349 -5.65 -8.97 -21.22
N GLU A 350 -6.68 -9.43 -20.51
CA GLU A 350 -7.88 -8.64 -20.21
C GLU A 350 -7.82 -7.93 -18.84
N TRP A 351 -6.96 -8.39 -17.93
CA TRP A 351 -6.81 -7.86 -16.59
C TRP A 351 -5.36 -7.52 -16.30
N TRP A 352 -5.16 -6.52 -15.42
CA TRP A 352 -3.89 -6.42 -14.74
C TRP A 352 -3.82 -7.50 -13.65
N LEU A 353 -2.88 -8.42 -13.79
CA LEU A 353 -2.49 -9.37 -12.75
C LEU A 353 -1.27 -8.80 -12.03
N PHE A 354 -1.42 -8.27 -10.81
CA PHE A 354 -0.33 -7.58 -10.13
C PHE A 354 0.62 -8.57 -9.46
N PHE A 355 0.18 -9.18 -8.35
CA PHE A 355 0.92 -10.08 -7.45
C PHE A 355 2.19 -9.54 -6.80
N ASP A 356 3.06 -8.85 -7.55
CA ASP A 356 4.34 -8.34 -7.06
C ASP A 356 5.02 -7.39 -8.08
N TRP A 357 5.87 -6.50 -7.58
CA TRP A 357 6.81 -5.71 -8.39
C TRP A 357 8.08 -6.51 -8.70
N LYS A 358 7.91 -7.66 -9.38
CA LYS A 358 9.02 -8.51 -9.81
C LYS A 358 9.02 -8.72 -11.32
N ASP A 359 10.05 -8.19 -11.97
CA ASP A 359 10.25 -8.38 -13.41
C ASP A 359 10.37 -9.86 -13.77
N GLY A 360 9.72 -10.23 -14.88
CA GLY A 360 9.73 -11.59 -15.40
C GLY A 360 8.87 -12.59 -14.64
N LEU A 361 8.08 -12.18 -13.64
CA LEU A 361 7.19 -13.08 -12.90
C LEU A 361 6.09 -13.67 -13.79
N ASP A 362 6.10 -15.00 -13.95
CA ASP A 362 4.97 -15.74 -14.50
C ASP A 362 3.90 -15.93 -13.41
N ARG A 363 2.65 -15.60 -13.75
CA ARG A 363 1.55 -15.47 -12.78
C ARG A 363 0.50 -16.57 -12.88
N GLU A 364 0.68 -17.58 -13.74
CA GLU A 364 -0.31 -18.64 -13.93
C GLU A 364 -0.61 -19.41 -12.63
N ALA A 365 0.43 -19.87 -11.94
CA ALA A 365 0.29 -20.60 -10.69
C ALA A 365 -0.28 -19.71 -9.59
N ALA A 366 0.18 -18.47 -9.51
CA ALA A 366 -0.32 -17.50 -8.53
C ALA A 366 -1.80 -17.19 -8.75
N LEU A 367 -2.22 -17.00 -10.01
CA LEU A 367 -3.61 -16.81 -10.42
C LEU A 367 -4.50 -17.99 -10.02
N GLN A 368 -4.06 -19.23 -10.29
CA GLN A 368 -4.79 -20.42 -9.87
C GLN A 368 -4.94 -20.46 -8.34
N GLY A 369 -3.87 -20.17 -7.60
CA GLY A 369 -3.86 -20.18 -6.15
C GLY A 369 -4.79 -19.14 -5.52
N ILE A 370 -4.71 -17.88 -5.96
CA ILE A 370 -5.57 -16.82 -5.42
C ILE A 370 -7.05 -17.07 -5.75
N ALA A 371 -7.38 -17.62 -6.92
CA ALA A 371 -8.76 -17.93 -7.26
C ALA A 371 -9.36 -18.98 -6.31
N ILE A 372 -8.62 -20.06 -6.01
CA ILE A 372 -9.03 -21.07 -5.03
C ILE A 372 -9.12 -20.45 -3.62
N TYR A 373 -8.14 -19.62 -3.25
CA TYR A 373 -8.15 -18.90 -1.97
C TYR A 373 -9.44 -18.07 -1.83
N THR A 374 -9.78 -17.26 -2.82
CA THR A 374 -10.98 -16.41 -2.84
C THR A 374 -12.27 -17.20 -2.72
N LEU A 375 -12.39 -18.33 -3.43
CA LEU A 375 -13.55 -19.22 -3.30
C LEU A 375 -13.70 -19.70 -1.85
N LYS A 376 -12.61 -20.11 -1.20
CA LYS A 376 -12.61 -20.54 0.21
C LYS A 376 -12.99 -19.39 1.14
N GLN A 377 -12.33 -18.23 1.01
CA GLN A 377 -12.61 -17.05 1.83
C GLN A 377 -14.08 -16.62 1.72
N THR A 378 -14.62 -16.61 0.50
CA THR A 378 -16.01 -16.18 0.25
C THR A 378 -17.01 -17.23 0.75
N TYR A 379 -16.70 -18.51 0.65
CA TYR A 379 -17.56 -19.57 1.19
C TYR A 379 -17.60 -19.55 2.72
N ASP A 380 -16.47 -19.28 3.38
CA ASP A 380 -16.44 -19.11 4.83
C ASP A 380 -17.17 -17.83 5.29
N LEU A 381 -17.07 -16.74 4.52
CA LEU A 381 -17.94 -15.57 4.71
C LEU A 381 -19.43 -15.94 4.57
N ALA A 382 -19.79 -16.74 3.56
CA ALA A 382 -21.16 -17.19 3.36
C ALA A 382 -21.68 -17.96 4.57
N LYS A 383 -20.90 -18.89 5.12
CA LYS A 383 -21.26 -19.63 6.34
C LYS A 383 -21.46 -18.71 7.54
N ALA A 384 -20.57 -17.73 7.72
CA ALA A 384 -20.69 -16.75 8.80
C ALA A 384 -21.96 -15.89 8.69
N LEU A 385 -22.51 -15.74 7.48
CA LEU A 385 -23.75 -15.02 7.20
C LEU A 385 -24.98 -15.92 7.00
N HIS A 386 -24.83 -17.25 7.11
CA HIS A 386 -25.86 -18.25 6.79
C HIS A 386 -26.39 -18.14 5.34
N LYS A 387 -25.48 -17.93 4.38
CA LYS A 387 -25.73 -17.70 2.96
C LYS A 387 -25.09 -18.76 2.05
N GLU A 388 -24.61 -19.87 2.59
CA GLU A 388 -23.98 -20.94 1.81
C GLU A 388 -24.88 -21.50 0.69
N GLY A 389 -26.20 -21.44 0.86
CA GLY A 389 -27.18 -21.84 -0.17
C GLY A 389 -27.14 -20.98 -1.44
N GLU A 390 -26.58 -19.77 -1.39
CA GLU A 390 -26.35 -18.93 -2.57
C GLU A 390 -25.09 -19.36 -3.35
N LEU A 391 -24.25 -20.26 -2.80
CA LEU A 391 -22.95 -20.68 -3.32
C LEU A 391 -22.82 -22.22 -3.42
N ASN A 392 -23.89 -22.92 -3.80
CA ASN A 392 -23.92 -24.39 -3.85
C ASN A 392 -22.86 -25.01 -4.78
N ASP A 393 -22.43 -24.28 -5.82
CA ASP A 393 -21.40 -24.72 -6.77
C ASP A 393 -19.97 -24.61 -6.19
N VAL A 394 -19.75 -23.70 -5.24
CA VAL A 394 -18.42 -23.31 -4.78
C VAL A 394 -17.61 -24.46 -4.15
N PRO A 395 -18.17 -25.33 -3.27
CA PRO A 395 -17.42 -26.47 -2.74
C PRO A 395 -16.90 -27.43 -3.84
N ALA A 396 -17.71 -27.68 -4.86
CA ALA A 396 -17.31 -28.52 -5.99
C ALA A 396 -16.24 -27.84 -6.86
N LEU A 397 -16.36 -26.52 -7.08
CA LEU A 397 -15.34 -25.71 -7.76
C LEU A 397 -14.00 -25.73 -7.04
N ILE A 398 -13.98 -25.51 -5.71
CA ILE A 398 -12.77 -25.57 -4.89
C ILE A 398 -12.07 -26.93 -5.07
N LYS A 399 -12.83 -28.04 -4.98
CA LYS A 399 -12.28 -29.39 -5.16
C LYS A 399 -11.69 -29.59 -6.56
N LYS A 400 -12.44 -29.20 -7.60
CA LYS A 400 -12.02 -29.31 -9.00
C LYS A 400 -10.73 -28.52 -9.25
N MET A 401 -10.70 -27.25 -8.87
CA MET A 401 -9.57 -26.35 -9.09
C MET A 401 -8.34 -26.75 -8.28
N SER A 402 -8.52 -27.20 -7.03
CA SER A 402 -7.40 -27.69 -6.20
C SER A 402 -6.79 -28.96 -6.78
N THR A 403 -7.62 -29.88 -7.28
CA THR A 403 -7.14 -31.10 -7.96
C THR A 403 -6.36 -30.76 -9.22
N ALA A 404 -6.86 -29.82 -10.02
CA ALA A 404 -6.18 -29.35 -11.23
C ALA A 404 -4.85 -28.65 -10.91
N ALA A 405 -4.83 -27.78 -9.90
CA ALA A 405 -3.63 -27.10 -9.43
C ALA A 405 -2.55 -28.10 -9.01
N ARG A 406 -2.89 -29.04 -8.13
CA ARG A 406 -1.95 -30.06 -7.66
C ARG A 406 -1.45 -30.95 -8.79
N LYS A 407 -2.30 -31.30 -9.76
CA LYS A 407 -1.94 -32.15 -10.91
C LYS A 407 -0.99 -31.44 -11.89
N ASN A 408 -1.23 -30.17 -12.19
CA ASN A 408 -0.58 -29.48 -13.30
C ASN A 408 0.58 -28.57 -12.86
N LEU A 409 0.55 -28.06 -11.63
CA LEU A 409 1.52 -27.07 -11.16
C LEU A 409 2.52 -27.63 -10.15
N TYR A 410 2.14 -28.62 -9.35
CA TYR A 410 3.02 -29.21 -8.33
C TYR A 410 3.72 -30.48 -8.83
N ASP A 411 5.02 -30.56 -8.62
CA ASP A 411 5.80 -31.78 -8.87
C ASP A 411 6.22 -32.43 -7.56
N ALA A 412 5.68 -33.62 -7.29
CA ALA A 412 5.99 -34.37 -6.08
C ALA A 412 7.44 -34.83 -5.99
N LYS A 413 8.19 -34.91 -7.10
CA LYS A 413 9.61 -35.33 -7.08
C LYS A 413 10.52 -34.22 -6.58
N THR A 414 10.34 -33.01 -7.13
CA THR A 414 11.12 -31.83 -6.72
C THR A 414 10.53 -31.14 -5.49
N GLY A 415 9.26 -31.40 -5.18
CA GLY A 415 8.52 -30.72 -4.13
C GLY A 415 8.38 -29.23 -4.41
N LEU A 416 8.24 -28.84 -5.68
CA LEU A 416 8.13 -27.45 -6.13
C LEU A 416 6.86 -27.24 -6.94
N VAL A 417 6.38 -26.01 -6.93
CA VAL A 417 5.33 -25.50 -7.81
C VAL A 417 5.97 -24.75 -8.98
N TYR A 418 5.57 -25.08 -10.19
CA TYR A 418 5.99 -24.44 -11.42
C TYR A 418 4.88 -23.57 -12.00
N SER A 419 5.25 -22.49 -12.69
CA SER A 419 4.34 -21.58 -13.36
C SER A 419 4.71 -21.42 -14.83
N GLY A 420 3.69 -21.34 -15.70
CA GLY A 420 3.88 -21.08 -17.11
C GLY A 420 4.46 -22.26 -17.89
N SER A 421 4.46 -22.11 -19.21
CA SER A 421 5.02 -23.09 -20.15
C SER A 421 6.53 -23.30 -19.96
N SER A 422 7.25 -22.29 -19.47
CA SER A 422 8.68 -22.35 -19.16
C SER A 422 8.99 -23.06 -17.84
N LYS A 423 7.97 -23.47 -17.08
CA LYS A 423 8.12 -24.05 -15.73
C LYS A 423 9.00 -23.16 -14.84
N GLN A 424 8.66 -21.87 -14.76
CA GLN A 424 9.34 -20.95 -13.87
C GLN A 424 9.11 -21.34 -12.41
N VAL A 425 10.17 -21.26 -11.60
CA VAL A 425 10.10 -21.39 -10.15
C VAL A 425 10.12 -19.98 -9.55
N SER A 426 9.08 -19.61 -8.82
CA SER A 426 9.00 -18.35 -8.07
C SER A 426 8.46 -18.58 -6.67
N TYR A 427 8.77 -17.66 -5.75
CA TYR A 427 8.14 -17.65 -4.43
C TYR A 427 6.63 -17.46 -4.54
N ALA A 428 6.17 -16.58 -5.44
CA ALA A 428 4.74 -16.31 -5.65
C ALA A 428 3.93 -17.59 -5.95
N SER A 429 4.46 -18.48 -6.79
CA SER A 429 3.83 -19.75 -7.11
C SER A 429 3.69 -20.65 -5.87
N GLN A 430 4.73 -20.75 -5.05
CA GLN A 430 4.69 -21.58 -3.83
C GLN A 430 3.72 -21.00 -2.80
N ILE A 431 3.76 -19.69 -2.63
CA ILE A 431 2.95 -18.93 -1.68
C ILE A 431 1.48 -19.13 -1.97
N TRP A 432 1.04 -18.80 -3.20
CA TRP A 432 -0.38 -18.81 -3.52
C TRP A 432 -0.96 -20.22 -3.60
N LEU A 433 -0.20 -21.23 -4.05
CA LEU A 433 -0.69 -22.62 -3.94
C LEU A 433 -0.72 -23.14 -2.49
N THR A 434 0.20 -22.71 -1.63
CA THR A 434 0.13 -23.01 -0.20
C THR A 434 -1.10 -22.36 0.44
N LEU A 435 -1.28 -21.05 0.27
CA LEU A 435 -2.40 -20.29 0.86
C LEU A 435 -3.77 -20.74 0.32
N SER A 436 -3.82 -21.18 -0.95
CA SER A 436 -5.02 -21.79 -1.51
C SER A 436 -5.45 -23.07 -0.79
N GLY A 437 -4.54 -23.74 -0.08
CA GLY A 437 -4.73 -25.07 0.49
C GLY A 437 -4.98 -26.15 -0.56
N ALA A 438 -4.45 -25.99 -1.78
CA ALA A 438 -4.43 -27.03 -2.82
C ALA A 438 -3.34 -28.08 -2.55
N LEU A 439 -2.29 -27.69 -1.83
CA LEU A 439 -1.25 -28.58 -1.31
C LEU A 439 -1.61 -29.05 0.10
N SER A 440 -1.24 -30.27 0.44
CA SER A 440 -1.26 -30.72 1.84
C SER A 440 -0.21 -29.96 2.66
N LYS A 441 -0.37 -29.93 4.00
CA LYS A 441 0.59 -29.25 4.89
C LYS A 441 2.05 -29.65 4.63
N LYS A 442 2.31 -30.95 4.41
CA LYS A 442 3.65 -31.48 4.12
C LYS A 442 4.17 -31.02 2.75
N GLU A 443 3.33 -31.02 1.73
CA GLU A 443 3.70 -30.52 0.39
C GLU A 443 3.97 -29.01 0.43
N SER A 444 3.17 -28.23 1.17
CA SER A 444 3.41 -26.79 1.37
C SER A 444 4.75 -26.53 2.08
N GLN A 445 5.06 -27.30 3.14
CA GLN A 445 6.36 -27.21 3.81
C GLN A 445 7.51 -27.48 2.84
N GLN A 446 7.40 -28.54 2.03
CA GLN A 446 8.41 -28.87 1.02
C GLN A 446 8.56 -27.76 -0.02
N ALA A 447 7.47 -27.24 -0.58
CA ALA A 447 7.49 -26.16 -1.57
C ALA A 447 8.20 -24.90 -1.05
N LEU A 448 7.83 -24.45 0.15
CA LEU A 448 8.38 -23.23 0.75
C LEU A 448 9.85 -23.39 1.18
N LEU A 449 10.26 -24.57 1.66
CA LEU A 449 11.66 -24.84 2.02
C LEU A 449 12.54 -25.10 0.80
N ASN A 450 12.01 -25.73 -0.25
CA ASN A 450 12.78 -26.07 -1.45
C ASN A 450 12.98 -24.86 -2.35
N VAL A 451 12.00 -23.95 -2.48
CA VAL A 451 12.19 -22.72 -3.26
C VAL A 451 13.32 -21.85 -2.70
N ALA A 452 13.48 -21.81 -1.37
CA ALA A 452 14.56 -21.08 -0.72
C ALA A 452 15.97 -21.64 -1.02
N LYS A 453 16.05 -22.87 -1.54
CA LYS A 453 17.31 -23.52 -1.95
C LYS A 453 17.59 -23.35 -3.45
N GLN A 454 16.63 -22.85 -4.23
CA GLN A 454 16.78 -22.65 -5.67
C GLN A 454 17.48 -21.32 -5.95
N LYS A 455 18.64 -21.37 -6.60
CA LYS A 455 19.42 -20.16 -6.96
C LYS A 455 18.70 -19.27 -7.96
N ASP A 456 17.98 -19.89 -8.90
CA ASP A 456 17.33 -19.20 -10.02
C ASP A 456 15.85 -18.89 -9.73
N ALA A 457 15.37 -19.14 -8.51
CA ALA A 457 14.00 -18.82 -8.15
C ALA A 457 13.79 -17.30 -8.06
N LEU A 458 12.70 -16.81 -8.65
CA LEU A 458 12.29 -15.42 -8.48
C LEU A 458 11.81 -15.20 -7.03
N TYR A 459 12.63 -14.49 -6.27
CA TYR A 459 12.31 -14.02 -4.92
C TYR A 459 11.34 -12.83 -4.96
N PRO A 460 10.61 -12.55 -3.85
CA PRO A 460 9.69 -11.42 -3.77
C PRO A 460 10.36 -10.08 -4.07
N GLY A 461 9.73 -9.27 -4.91
CA GLY A 461 10.19 -7.95 -5.36
C GLY A 461 10.02 -6.85 -4.33
N GLY A 462 9.06 -7.00 -3.40
CA GLY A 462 8.86 -6.05 -2.32
C GLY A 462 8.11 -6.62 -1.11
N PRO A 463 7.92 -5.81 -0.06
CA PRO A 463 7.30 -6.24 1.19
C PRO A 463 5.88 -6.80 1.02
N TYR A 464 5.14 -6.34 0.00
CA TYR A 464 3.81 -6.85 -0.34
C TYR A 464 3.80 -8.39 -0.48
N LEU A 465 4.65 -8.96 -1.33
CA LEU A 465 4.69 -10.41 -1.49
C LEU A 465 5.37 -11.12 -0.30
N TYR A 466 6.28 -10.45 0.42
CA TYR A 466 6.83 -10.97 1.67
C TYR A 466 5.76 -11.16 2.76
N HIS A 467 4.71 -10.33 2.82
CA HIS A 467 3.57 -10.57 3.70
C HIS A 467 2.99 -11.97 3.47
N TYR A 468 2.62 -12.26 2.22
CA TYR A 468 2.02 -13.54 1.87
C TYR A 468 3.00 -14.70 2.04
N TYR A 469 4.31 -14.46 1.90
CA TYR A 469 5.33 -15.46 2.24
C TYR A 469 5.32 -15.82 3.72
N VAL A 470 5.32 -14.83 4.61
CA VAL A 470 5.21 -15.06 6.05
C VAL A 470 3.90 -15.76 6.40
N GLN A 471 2.79 -15.34 5.80
CA GLN A 471 1.49 -15.99 5.98
C GLN A 471 1.51 -17.46 5.54
N ALA A 472 2.13 -17.76 4.39
CA ALA A 472 2.26 -19.12 3.88
C ALA A 472 3.12 -20.00 4.80
N LEU A 473 4.25 -19.48 5.30
CA LEU A 473 5.11 -20.16 6.26
C LEU A 473 4.34 -20.52 7.55
N ILE A 474 3.62 -19.57 8.14
CA ILE A 474 2.79 -19.81 9.33
C ILE A 474 1.71 -20.86 9.04
N SER A 475 1.01 -20.74 7.89
CA SER A 475 -0.03 -21.72 7.51
C SER A 475 0.51 -23.15 7.32
N ALA A 476 1.78 -23.28 6.91
CA ALA A 476 2.49 -24.54 6.79
C ALA A 476 3.10 -25.02 8.12
N GLY A 477 3.04 -24.23 9.20
CA GLY A 477 3.66 -24.51 10.49
C GLY A 477 5.18 -24.31 10.52
N LEU A 478 5.72 -23.52 9.59
CA LEU A 478 7.13 -23.13 9.50
C LEU A 478 7.38 -21.83 10.29
N ASN A 479 7.11 -21.90 11.59
CA ASN A 479 7.11 -20.72 12.47
C ASN A 479 8.51 -20.11 12.65
N ALA A 480 9.55 -20.94 12.69
CA ALA A 480 10.93 -20.47 12.82
C ALA A 480 11.36 -19.69 11.56
N GLU A 481 11.04 -20.20 10.38
CA GLU A 481 11.29 -19.56 9.10
C GLU A 481 10.47 -18.26 8.95
N ALA A 482 9.23 -18.25 9.45
CA ALA A 482 8.41 -17.04 9.49
C ALA A 482 9.04 -15.95 10.36
N LYS A 483 9.46 -16.29 11.59
CA LYS A 483 10.16 -15.37 12.51
C LYS A 483 11.47 -14.87 11.91
N ALA A 484 12.26 -15.76 11.32
CA ALA A 484 13.51 -15.39 10.65
C ALA A 484 13.28 -14.45 9.46
N THR A 485 12.23 -14.69 8.66
CA THR A 485 11.87 -13.82 7.53
C THR A 485 11.50 -12.42 8.02
N VAL A 486 10.64 -12.30 9.05
CA VAL A 486 10.26 -11.00 9.63
C VAL A 486 11.48 -10.27 10.18
N THR A 487 12.30 -10.97 10.96
CA THR A 487 13.49 -10.41 11.63
C THR A 487 14.55 -9.96 10.63
N ASN A 488 14.79 -10.73 9.57
CA ASN A 488 15.84 -10.43 8.60
C ASN A 488 15.42 -9.34 7.60
N TYR A 489 14.20 -9.44 7.06
CA TYR A 489 13.77 -8.53 6.01
C TYR A 489 13.36 -7.16 6.58
N TRP A 490 12.38 -7.12 7.49
CA TRP A 490 11.96 -5.86 8.12
C TRP A 490 12.97 -5.35 9.14
N GLY A 491 13.61 -6.23 9.90
CA GLY A 491 14.72 -5.82 10.77
C GLY A 491 15.92 -5.28 9.98
N GLY A 492 16.07 -5.64 8.70
CA GLY A 492 17.02 -5.00 7.78
C GLY A 492 16.71 -3.51 7.57
N MET A 493 15.45 -3.16 7.29
CA MET A 493 15.00 -1.76 7.17
C MET A 493 15.19 -1.00 8.50
N VAL A 494 14.85 -1.62 9.63
CA VAL A 494 15.05 -1.02 10.97
C VAL A 494 16.54 -0.72 11.22
N LYS A 495 17.44 -1.67 10.95
CA LYS A 495 18.91 -1.47 11.09
C LYS A 495 19.44 -0.36 10.18
N LYS A 496 18.76 -0.11 9.07
CA LYS A 496 19.07 0.95 8.11
C LYS A 496 18.44 2.31 8.50
N GLY A 497 17.73 2.39 9.63
CA GLY A 497 17.21 3.63 10.18
C GLY A 497 15.81 4.01 9.67
N ALA A 498 15.02 3.03 9.20
CA ALA A 498 13.65 3.27 8.79
C ALA A 498 12.76 3.74 9.95
N ASP A 499 12.15 4.92 9.83
CA ASP A 499 11.08 5.38 10.75
C ASP A 499 9.72 4.76 10.40
N THR A 500 9.55 4.43 9.12
CA THR A 500 8.40 3.80 8.48
C THR A 500 8.90 2.79 7.45
N PHE A 501 8.12 1.75 7.18
CA PHE A 501 8.49 0.74 6.18
C PHE A 501 8.20 1.20 4.76
N TRP A 502 9.06 0.75 3.85
CA TRP A 502 9.15 1.28 2.48
C TRP A 502 8.32 0.47 1.51
N GLU A 503 7.84 1.10 0.44
CA GLU A 503 7.11 0.46 -0.65
C GLU A 503 7.96 -0.59 -1.37
N VAL A 504 9.21 -0.23 -1.65
CA VAL A 504 10.18 -1.02 -2.40
C VAL A 504 11.43 -1.17 -1.54
N TYR A 505 11.84 -2.41 -1.31
CA TYR A 505 13.06 -2.72 -0.58
C TYR A 505 13.66 -4.02 -1.10
N ASP A 506 14.81 -3.92 -1.77
CA ASP A 506 15.66 -5.07 -2.04
C ASP A 506 16.94 -4.91 -1.22
N PRO A 507 17.24 -5.80 -0.25
CA PRO A 507 18.49 -5.76 0.50
C PRO A 507 19.75 -5.80 -0.38
N LYS A 508 19.65 -6.23 -1.64
CA LYS A 508 20.74 -6.27 -2.62
C LYS A 508 20.78 -5.05 -3.53
N ASN A 509 19.74 -4.23 -3.55
CA ASN A 509 19.64 -3.01 -4.36
C ASN A 509 18.79 -1.95 -3.66
N GLU A 510 19.41 -1.16 -2.80
CA GLU A 510 18.75 -0.10 -2.03
C GLU A 510 18.21 1.05 -2.91
N TYR A 511 18.64 1.15 -4.18
CA TYR A 511 18.17 2.15 -5.14
C TYR A 511 17.11 1.61 -6.11
N LEU A 512 16.61 0.39 -5.89
CA LEU A 512 15.58 -0.20 -6.74
C LEU A 512 14.35 0.69 -6.80
N SER A 513 13.86 0.96 -8.01
CA SER A 513 12.63 1.70 -8.23
C SER A 513 11.93 1.15 -9.49
N PRO A 514 10.71 0.61 -9.37
CA PRO A 514 9.90 0.24 -10.53
C PRO A 514 9.52 1.48 -11.37
N TYR A 515 9.71 2.67 -10.81
CA TYR A 515 9.43 3.97 -11.42
C TYR A 515 10.67 4.61 -12.03
N GLY A 516 11.83 3.95 -12.04
CA GLY A 516 13.06 4.46 -12.64
C GLY A 516 13.73 5.63 -11.88
N PHE A 517 13.20 6.03 -10.72
CA PHE A 517 13.79 7.11 -9.91
C PHE A 517 13.43 6.95 -8.42
N PHE A 518 14.37 6.43 -7.63
CA PHE A 518 14.12 6.07 -6.22
C PHE A 518 13.57 7.19 -5.32
N PRO A 519 13.82 8.52 -5.54
CA PRO A 519 13.15 9.54 -4.74
C PRO A 519 11.62 9.55 -4.87
N VAL A 520 11.06 8.98 -5.95
CA VAL A 520 9.60 8.89 -6.14
C VAL A 520 8.97 7.66 -5.46
N ASN A 521 9.77 6.68 -5.03
CA ASN A 521 9.28 5.57 -4.22
C ASN A 521 8.69 6.12 -2.90
N SER A 522 7.70 5.44 -2.33
CA SER A 522 7.20 5.79 -0.99
C SER A 522 8.07 5.15 0.10
N TYR A 523 8.56 5.94 1.05
CA TYR A 523 9.28 5.44 2.24
C TYR A 523 8.38 5.36 3.48
N CYS A 524 7.08 5.59 3.31
CA CYS A 524 6.02 5.16 4.20
C CYS A 524 4.95 4.50 3.33
N HIS A 525 4.85 3.17 3.36
CA HIS A 525 3.90 2.45 2.53
C HIS A 525 3.20 1.34 3.30
N ALA A 526 1.88 1.34 3.24
CA ALA A 526 1.05 0.66 4.20
C ALA A 526 1.08 -0.86 4.05
N TRP A 527 1.22 -1.38 2.82
CA TRP A 527 1.41 -2.81 2.60
C TRP A 527 2.64 -3.42 3.30
N SER A 528 3.58 -2.58 3.75
CA SER A 528 4.83 -2.98 4.39
C SER A 528 4.72 -2.98 5.91
N CYS A 529 3.60 -2.52 6.48
CA CYS A 529 3.36 -2.47 7.93
C CYS A 529 2.92 -3.82 8.53
N THR A 530 2.75 -4.84 7.68
CA THR A 530 2.15 -6.12 8.07
C THR A 530 2.88 -6.97 9.12
N PRO A 531 4.16 -6.78 9.48
CA PRO A 531 4.70 -7.41 10.70
C PRO A 531 3.88 -7.13 11.95
N VAL A 532 3.23 -5.95 12.05
CA VAL A 532 2.30 -5.62 13.15
C VAL A 532 1.24 -6.69 13.31
N TYR A 533 0.64 -7.13 12.20
CA TYR A 533 -0.36 -8.20 12.19
C TYR A 533 0.22 -9.50 12.73
N PHE A 534 1.34 -9.96 12.19
CA PHE A 534 1.91 -11.25 12.56
C PHE A 534 2.40 -11.28 14.02
N ILE A 535 3.14 -10.26 14.44
CA ILE A 535 3.70 -10.16 15.78
C ILE A 535 2.59 -10.18 16.84
N ARG A 536 1.46 -9.53 16.56
CA ARG A 536 0.35 -9.38 17.52
C ARG A 536 -0.67 -10.50 17.45
N LYS A 537 -0.88 -11.10 16.28
CA LYS A 537 -1.79 -12.24 16.10
C LYS A 537 -1.19 -13.56 16.57
N TYR A 538 0.12 -13.75 16.43
CA TYR A 538 0.84 -14.98 16.75
C TYR A 538 1.94 -14.72 17.80
N PRO A 539 1.58 -14.28 19.03
CA PRO A 539 2.56 -13.99 20.07
C PRO A 539 3.47 -15.19 20.38
N GLU A 540 2.96 -16.41 20.29
CA GLU A 540 3.72 -17.66 20.48
C GLU A 540 4.83 -17.87 19.43
N VAL A 541 4.72 -17.23 18.28
CA VAL A 541 5.75 -17.29 17.22
C VAL A 541 6.75 -16.16 17.37
N PHE A 542 6.28 -14.94 17.64
CA PHE A 542 7.09 -13.74 17.50
C PHE A 542 7.52 -13.09 18.83
N GLN A 543 6.81 -13.32 19.93
CA GLN A 543 7.06 -12.65 21.22
C GLN A 543 7.69 -13.58 22.28
N GLU A 544 7.78 -14.88 22.01
CA GLU A 544 8.53 -15.86 22.81
C GLU A 544 10.04 -15.84 22.56
#